data_AF-A0A2T5J8A7-F1
#
_entry.id   AF-A0A2T5J8A7-F1
#
_cell.length_a   1.000
_cell.length_b   1.000
_cell.length_c   1.000
_cell.angle_alpha   90.00
_cell.angle_beta   90.00
_cell.angle_gamma   90.00
#
_symmetry.space_group_name_H-M   'P 1'
#
loop_
_entity.id
_entity.type
_entity.pdbx_description
1 polymer ?
#
loop_
_entity_poly.entity_id
_entity_poly.type
_entity_poly.pdbx_seq_one_letter_code
_entity_poly.pdbx_strand_id
1 'polypeptide(L)'
;MYLLNKRLLFTFLLLSAAVLHLHAQEVYSIRGIVFTKNSNNRIAGAQILNKHTGVISESDDNGLFNVKASRGDTVAISKDKFTTAIQIVASSANMVIFLQEVTMLGTVTVKAQSKQQEMSEYMDDYRKKGVFNGGKTTALSAAAHPLNGLYDLFGSGPKNARRFAAMSKREVDAAADHRKYNKEVVKRITGLDDATAERFVSVYVPNHDDLQKWSDYDVIAYVKRSYDNYKQFGFPPELQPLVTPGRDTLQQGKP
;
A
#
# COMPACT_ATOMS: atom_id res chain seq x y z
N MET A 1 -60.47 -26.75 -43.70
CA MET A 1 -59.30 -27.32 -42.99
C MET A 1 -57.96 -26.90 -43.63
N TYR A 2 -57.81 -26.97 -44.96
CA TYR A 2 -56.54 -26.66 -45.65
C TYR A 2 -56.00 -25.21 -45.47
N LEU A 3 -56.88 -24.20 -45.39
CA LEU A 3 -56.46 -22.81 -45.18
C LEU A 3 -55.95 -22.55 -43.76
N LEU A 4 -56.46 -23.26 -42.74
CA LEU A 4 -56.04 -23.08 -41.35
C LEU A 4 -54.61 -23.60 -41.16
N ASN A 5 -54.28 -24.73 -41.79
CA ASN A 5 -52.95 -25.32 -41.75
C ASN A 5 -51.91 -24.44 -42.46
N LYS A 6 -52.28 -23.76 -43.57
CA LYS A 6 -51.39 -22.79 -44.23
C LYS A 6 -51.10 -21.56 -43.36
N ARG A 7 -52.10 -21.06 -42.63
CA ARG A 7 -51.91 -19.95 -41.68
C ARG A 7 -51.00 -20.36 -40.52
N LEU A 8 -51.21 -21.56 -39.97
CA LEU A 8 -50.38 -22.10 -38.88
C LEU A 8 -48.91 -22.27 -39.32
N LEU A 9 -48.70 -22.77 -40.54
CA LEU A 9 -47.37 -22.97 -41.10
C LEU A 9 -46.66 -21.64 -41.40
N PHE A 10 -47.41 -20.63 -41.85
CA PHE A 10 -46.90 -19.28 -42.06
C PHE A 10 -46.53 -18.60 -40.73
N THR A 11 -47.34 -18.75 -39.69
CA THR A 11 -47.02 -18.22 -38.35
C THR A 11 -45.81 -18.91 -37.73
N PHE A 12 -45.65 -20.23 -37.95
CA PHE A 12 -44.47 -20.97 -37.46
C PHE A 12 -43.19 -20.53 -38.18
N LEU A 13 -43.26 -20.28 -39.50
CA LEU A 13 -42.15 -19.75 -40.29
C LEU A 13 -41.74 -18.34 -39.81
N LEU A 14 -42.71 -17.46 -39.55
CA LEU A 14 -42.47 -16.11 -39.05
C LEU A 14 -41.88 -16.11 -37.64
N LEU A 15 -42.32 -17.01 -36.77
CA LEU A 15 -41.78 -17.18 -35.42
C LEU A 15 -40.35 -17.74 -35.47
N SER A 16 -40.03 -18.66 -36.40
CA SER A 16 -38.65 -19.15 -36.57
C SER A 16 -37.68 -18.09 -37.11
N ALA A 17 -38.17 -17.15 -37.94
CA ALA A 17 -37.34 -16.06 -38.46
C ALA A 17 -37.01 -15.03 -37.38
N ALA A 18 -37.89 -14.83 -36.40
CA ALA A 18 -37.65 -13.93 -35.26
C ALA A 18 -36.61 -14.45 -34.27
N VAL A 19 -36.39 -15.77 -34.21
CA VAL A 19 -35.36 -16.39 -33.33
C VAL A 19 -33.94 -16.25 -33.90
N LEU A 20 -33.79 -15.84 -35.18
CA LEU A 20 -32.48 -15.66 -35.82
C LEU A 20 -31.80 -14.32 -35.52
N HIS A 21 -32.33 -13.50 -34.61
CA HIS A 21 -31.60 -12.35 -34.07
C HIS A 21 -30.58 -12.81 -33.01
N LEU A 22 -29.63 -13.65 -33.43
CA LEU A 22 -28.36 -13.81 -32.72
C LEU A 22 -27.62 -12.48 -32.84
N HIS A 23 -27.54 -11.74 -31.74
CA HIS A 23 -26.59 -10.62 -31.62
C HIS A 23 -25.18 -11.19 -31.76
N ALA A 24 -24.65 -11.19 -32.98
CA ALA A 24 -23.22 -11.35 -33.19
C ALA A 24 -22.55 -10.14 -32.52
N GLN A 25 -22.05 -10.34 -31.30
CA GLN A 25 -21.21 -9.35 -30.64
C GLN A 25 -20.03 -9.09 -31.58
N GLU A 26 -19.85 -7.84 -31.98
CA GLU A 26 -18.79 -7.45 -32.89
C GLU A 26 -17.44 -7.64 -32.19
N VAL A 27 -16.74 -8.72 -32.54
CA VAL A 27 -15.42 -9.06 -31.97
C VAL A 27 -14.35 -8.31 -32.75
N TYR A 28 -13.64 -7.40 -32.08
CA TYR A 28 -12.52 -6.67 -32.66
C TYR A 28 -11.19 -7.36 -32.38
N SER A 29 -10.22 -7.18 -33.29
CA SER A 29 -8.81 -7.45 -33.05
C SER A 29 -8.13 -6.16 -32.63
N ILE A 30 -8.01 -5.93 -31.32
CA ILE A 30 -7.48 -4.69 -30.76
C ILE A 30 -5.97 -4.81 -30.71
N ARG A 31 -5.29 -3.85 -31.33
CA ARG A 31 -3.83 -3.73 -31.26
C ARG A 31 -3.46 -2.67 -30.25
N GLY A 32 -2.33 -2.86 -29.58
CA GLY A 32 -1.83 -1.83 -28.69
C GLY A 32 -0.36 -1.99 -28.39
N ILE A 33 0.13 -1.08 -27.57
CA ILE A 33 1.51 -1.02 -27.13
C ILE A 33 1.57 -0.76 -25.63
N VAL A 34 2.52 -1.40 -24.95
CA VAL A 34 2.72 -1.28 -23.50
C VAL A 34 4.04 -0.55 -23.20
N PHE A 35 3.97 0.45 -22.33
CA PHE A 35 5.09 1.27 -21.89
C PHE A 35 5.25 1.26 -20.36
N THR A 36 6.48 1.49 -19.90
CA THR A 36 6.76 1.83 -18.51
C THR A 36 6.43 3.29 -18.25
N LYS A 37 5.63 3.54 -17.22
CA LYS A 37 5.31 4.89 -16.73
C LYS A 37 6.59 5.57 -16.26
N ASN A 38 6.81 6.82 -16.67
CA ASN A 38 7.98 7.68 -16.36
C ASN A 38 9.28 7.39 -17.12
N SER A 39 9.50 6.20 -17.70
CA SER A 39 10.70 5.93 -18.52
C SER A 39 10.41 5.76 -20.01
N ASN A 40 9.14 5.60 -20.41
CA ASN A 40 8.70 5.40 -21.80
C ASN A 40 9.36 4.18 -22.50
N ASN A 41 9.93 3.26 -21.71
CA ASN A 41 10.47 2.00 -22.20
C ASN A 41 9.33 1.07 -22.59
N ARG A 42 9.51 0.28 -23.66
CA ARG A 42 8.52 -0.71 -24.10
C ARG A 42 8.58 -1.94 -23.21
N ILE A 43 7.41 -2.50 -22.87
CA ILE A 43 7.31 -3.67 -21.99
C ILE A 43 6.98 -4.90 -22.82
N ALA A 44 7.98 -5.79 -22.93
CA ALA A 44 7.82 -7.11 -23.53
C ALA A 44 7.23 -8.12 -22.53
N GLY A 45 6.45 -9.06 -23.05
CA GLY A 45 5.86 -10.15 -22.27
C GLY A 45 4.82 -9.72 -21.24
N ALA A 46 4.14 -8.59 -21.45
CA ALA A 46 3.00 -8.19 -20.63
C ALA A 46 1.81 -9.08 -21.01
N GLN A 47 1.09 -9.60 -20.01
CA GLN A 47 -0.10 -10.40 -20.22
C GLN A 47 -1.32 -9.50 -20.43
N ILE A 48 -2.09 -9.78 -21.47
CA ILE A 48 -3.34 -9.11 -21.82
C ILE A 48 -4.47 -10.12 -21.63
N LEU A 49 -5.34 -9.90 -20.65
CA LEU A 49 -6.48 -10.76 -20.34
C LEU A 49 -7.79 -10.02 -20.65
N ASN A 50 -8.60 -10.55 -21.55
CA ASN A 50 -9.99 -10.16 -21.64
C ASN A 50 -10.78 -10.80 -20.49
N LYS A 51 -11.27 -10.00 -19.55
CA LYS A 51 -11.98 -10.48 -18.35
C LYS A 51 -13.36 -11.06 -18.64
N HIS A 52 -13.96 -10.72 -19.77
CA HIS A 52 -15.27 -11.24 -20.15
C HIS A 52 -15.15 -12.62 -20.79
N THR A 53 -14.25 -12.77 -21.77
CA THR A 53 -14.10 -14.03 -22.54
C THR A 53 -13.03 -14.97 -21.99
N GLY A 54 -12.14 -14.48 -21.13
CA GLY A 54 -11.00 -15.23 -20.60
C GLY A 54 -9.83 -15.38 -21.58
N VAL A 55 -9.90 -14.78 -22.77
CA VAL A 55 -8.83 -14.85 -23.76
C VAL A 55 -7.60 -14.13 -23.24
N ILE A 56 -6.45 -14.82 -23.30
CA ILE A 56 -5.15 -14.30 -22.91
C ILE A 56 -4.27 -14.13 -24.16
N SER A 57 -3.58 -13.02 -24.26
CA SER A 57 -2.46 -12.80 -25.18
C SER A 57 -1.31 -12.12 -24.45
N GLU A 58 -0.18 -11.96 -25.13
CA GLU A 58 1.04 -11.41 -24.54
C GLU A 58 1.66 -10.37 -25.50
N SER A 59 2.37 -9.37 -24.95
CA SER A 59 3.11 -8.40 -25.76
C SER A 59 4.44 -8.97 -26.27
N ASP A 60 4.80 -8.63 -27.50
CA ASP A 60 6.06 -9.04 -28.13
C ASP A 60 7.28 -8.27 -27.60
N ASP A 61 8.47 -8.56 -28.15
CA ASP A 61 9.73 -7.92 -27.78
C ASP A 61 9.74 -6.39 -28.00
N ASN A 62 8.83 -5.89 -28.85
CA ASN A 62 8.64 -4.46 -29.12
C ASN A 62 7.52 -3.84 -28.27
N GLY A 63 6.95 -4.61 -27.33
CA GLY A 63 5.85 -4.23 -26.46
C GLY A 63 4.51 -4.12 -27.16
N LEU A 64 4.36 -4.63 -28.38
CA LEU A 64 3.11 -4.63 -29.14
C LEU A 64 2.28 -5.85 -28.76
N PHE A 65 0.96 -5.67 -28.66
CA PHE A 65 0.04 -6.78 -28.42
C PHE A 65 -1.16 -6.75 -29.36
N ASN A 66 -1.80 -7.90 -29.50
CA ASN A 66 -3.09 -8.04 -30.16
C ASN A 66 -4.00 -8.93 -29.32
N VAL A 67 -5.23 -8.48 -29.06
CA VAL A 67 -6.25 -9.26 -28.32
C VAL A 67 -7.60 -9.19 -29.02
N LYS A 68 -8.32 -10.31 -29.02
CA LYS A 68 -9.70 -10.37 -29.49
C LYS A 68 -10.64 -9.93 -28.37
N ALA A 69 -11.41 -8.87 -28.59
CA ALA A 69 -12.36 -8.37 -27.60
C ALA A 69 -13.50 -7.59 -28.27
N SER A 70 -14.69 -7.67 -27.68
CA SER A 70 -15.89 -7.00 -28.16
C SER A 70 -16.05 -5.63 -27.52
N ARG A 71 -16.89 -4.76 -28.10
CA ARG A 71 -17.25 -3.48 -27.48
C ARG A 71 -17.84 -3.71 -26.09
N GLY A 72 -17.31 -3.01 -25.09
CA GLY A 72 -17.73 -3.13 -23.69
C GLY A 72 -16.94 -4.16 -22.88
N ASP A 73 -16.13 -5.00 -23.52
CA ASP A 73 -15.24 -5.92 -22.80
C ASP A 73 -14.21 -5.14 -21.98
N THR A 74 -13.80 -5.75 -20.87
CA THR A 74 -12.73 -5.21 -20.02
C THR A 74 -11.46 -6.02 -20.22
N VAL A 75 -10.40 -5.34 -20.63
CA VAL A 75 -9.07 -5.93 -20.82
C VAL A 75 -8.18 -5.50 -19.66
N ALA A 76 -7.59 -6.48 -18.98
CA ALA A 76 -6.58 -6.28 -17.95
C ALA A 76 -5.19 -6.53 -18.52
N ILE A 77 -4.26 -5.61 -18.31
CA ILE A 77 -2.87 -5.73 -18.77
C ILE A 77 -1.95 -5.74 -17.55
N SER A 78 -1.15 -6.80 -17.41
CA SER A 78 -0.31 -7.02 -16.23
C SER A 78 1.05 -7.59 -16.60
N LYS A 79 2.09 -7.22 -15.84
CA LYS A 79 3.45 -7.79 -15.92
C LYS A 79 3.99 -7.96 -14.52
N ASP A 80 4.82 -8.98 -14.30
CA ASP A 80 5.53 -9.16 -13.03
C ASP A 80 6.31 -7.89 -12.64
N LYS A 81 6.21 -7.49 -11.37
CA LYS A 81 6.76 -6.23 -10.83
C LYS A 81 6.22 -4.95 -11.46
N PHE A 82 5.06 -4.99 -12.13
CA PHE A 82 4.33 -3.80 -12.57
C PHE A 82 2.89 -3.76 -12.02
N THR A 83 2.30 -2.57 -11.97
CA THR A 83 0.87 -2.39 -11.71
C THR A 83 0.03 -3.01 -12.83
N THR A 84 -1.16 -3.50 -12.51
CA THR A 84 -2.15 -3.91 -13.53
C THR A 84 -2.93 -2.70 -14.03
N ALA A 85 -3.01 -2.54 -15.35
CA ALA A 85 -3.89 -1.56 -15.99
C ALA A 85 -5.21 -2.23 -16.42
N ILE A 86 -6.32 -1.51 -16.32
CA ILE A 86 -7.64 -1.97 -16.73
C ILE A 86 -8.17 -1.01 -17.79
N GLN A 87 -8.55 -1.54 -18.95
CA GLN A 87 -9.08 -0.76 -20.07
C GLN A 87 -10.40 -1.34 -20.57
N ILE A 88 -11.39 -0.47 -20.74
CA ILE A 88 -12.67 -0.82 -21.39
C ILE A 88 -12.52 -0.64 -22.90
N VAL A 89 -12.95 -1.64 -23.66
CA VAL A 89 -12.95 -1.63 -25.12
C VAL A 89 -14.11 -0.75 -25.61
N ALA A 90 -13.79 0.44 -26.10
CA ALA A 90 -14.78 1.33 -26.69
C ALA A 90 -14.97 1.11 -28.21
N SER A 91 -13.91 0.72 -28.91
CA SER A 91 -13.86 0.53 -30.37
C SER A 91 -12.66 -0.33 -30.77
N SER A 92 -12.48 -0.57 -32.07
CA SER A 92 -11.30 -1.24 -32.66
C SER A 92 -10.04 -0.36 -32.73
N ALA A 93 -10.01 0.79 -32.07
CA ALA A 93 -8.88 1.71 -32.09
C ALA A 93 -7.65 1.13 -31.35
N ASN A 94 -6.47 1.60 -31.75
CA ASN A 94 -5.23 1.18 -31.14
C ASN A 94 -5.10 1.72 -29.70
N MET A 95 -4.59 0.91 -28.79
CA MET A 95 -4.42 1.26 -27.38
C MET A 95 -2.96 1.57 -27.03
N VAL A 96 -2.75 2.57 -26.19
CA VAL A 96 -1.46 2.86 -25.56
C VAL A 96 -1.62 2.70 -24.06
N ILE A 97 -0.88 1.76 -23.48
CA ILE A 97 -1.00 1.36 -22.08
C ILE A 97 0.29 1.69 -21.35
N PHE A 98 0.17 2.27 -20.15
CA PHE A 98 1.31 2.55 -19.27
C PHE A 98 1.20 1.72 -18.00
N LEU A 99 2.22 0.92 -17.70
CA LEU A 99 2.34 0.20 -16.44
C LEU A 99 3.42 0.85 -15.58
N GLN A 100 3.19 0.94 -14.28
CA GLN A 100 4.16 1.48 -13.34
C GLN A 100 4.90 0.33 -12.66
N GLU A 101 6.23 0.42 -12.57
CA GLU A 101 7.00 -0.54 -11.79
C GLU A 101 6.55 -0.48 -10.32
N VAL A 102 6.15 -1.63 -9.78
CA VAL A 102 5.98 -1.82 -8.35
C VAL A 102 7.27 -2.42 -7.82
N THR A 103 7.96 -1.66 -6.97
CA THR A 103 8.90 -2.28 -6.04
C THR A 103 8.06 -3.18 -5.15
N MET A 104 8.19 -4.50 -5.36
CA MET A 104 7.77 -5.42 -4.33
C MET A 104 8.58 -5.07 -3.09
N LEU A 105 7.95 -4.41 -2.12
CA LEU A 105 8.35 -4.60 -0.74
C LEU A 105 8.16 -6.09 -0.55
N GLY A 106 9.27 -6.83 -0.64
CA GLY A 106 9.25 -8.27 -0.54
C GLY A 106 8.35 -8.61 0.62
N THR A 107 7.31 -9.39 0.36
CA THR A 107 6.67 -10.13 1.41
C THR A 107 7.81 -10.96 1.99
N VAL A 108 8.46 -10.42 3.03
CA VAL A 108 9.02 -11.29 4.04
C VAL A 108 7.81 -12.11 4.44
N THR A 109 7.78 -13.35 3.97
CA THR A 109 7.06 -14.40 4.67
C THR A 109 7.59 -14.26 6.07
N VAL A 110 6.87 -13.52 6.91
CA VAL A 110 7.12 -13.43 8.33
C VAL A 110 6.71 -14.80 8.85
N LYS A 111 7.54 -15.82 8.59
CA LYS A 111 7.87 -16.73 9.66
C LYS A 111 8.35 -15.78 10.74
N ALA A 112 7.59 -15.68 11.81
CA ALA A 112 7.75 -14.72 12.88
C ALA A 112 9.11 -14.84 13.58
N GLN A 113 10.19 -14.50 12.88
CA GLN A 113 11.35 -13.90 13.46
C GLN A 113 11.04 -12.42 13.45
N SER A 114 10.71 -11.90 14.62
CA SER A 114 10.55 -10.46 14.81
C SER A 114 11.81 -9.76 14.29
N LYS A 115 11.68 -8.50 13.85
CA LYS A 115 12.83 -7.65 13.52
C LYS A 115 13.90 -7.62 14.62
N GLN A 116 13.52 -7.95 15.86
CA GLN A 116 14.41 -8.16 17.00
C GLN A 116 15.23 -9.45 16.89
N GLN A 117 14.65 -10.54 16.39
CA GLN A 117 15.33 -11.81 16.21
C GLN A 117 16.30 -11.76 15.03
N GLU A 118 15.91 -11.12 13.94
CA GLU A 118 16.81 -10.79 12.82
C GLU A 118 17.97 -9.90 13.30
N MET A 119 17.67 -8.84 14.07
CA MET A 119 18.70 -8.00 14.70
C MET A 119 19.62 -8.80 15.66
N SER A 120 19.06 -9.76 16.40
CA SER A 120 19.84 -10.59 17.33
C SER A 120 20.75 -11.58 16.60
N GLU A 121 20.28 -12.18 15.51
CA GLU A 121 21.06 -13.08 14.66
C GLU A 121 22.16 -12.32 13.94
N TYR A 122 21.86 -11.12 13.42
CA TYR A 122 22.89 -10.23 12.88
C TYR A 122 23.91 -9.85 13.96
N MET A 123 23.49 -9.42 15.15
CA MET A 123 24.42 -9.08 16.24
C MET A 123 25.27 -10.27 16.70
N ASP A 124 24.72 -11.48 16.68
CA ASP A 124 25.44 -12.71 17.04
C ASP A 124 26.44 -13.12 15.96
N ASP A 125 26.09 -12.97 14.68
CA ASP A 125 26.98 -13.18 13.54
C ASP A 125 28.15 -12.17 13.55
N TYR A 126 27.90 -10.92 13.96
CA TYR A 126 28.91 -9.88 14.15
C TYR A 126 29.86 -10.19 15.31
N ARG A 127 29.37 -10.78 16.40
CA ARG A 127 30.20 -11.26 17.52
C ARG A 127 31.08 -12.44 17.10
N LYS A 128 30.51 -13.41 16.37
CA LYS A 128 31.22 -14.61 15.89
C LYS A 128 32.32 -14.29 14.87
N LYS A 129 32.15 -13.23 14.05
CA LYS A 129 33.13 -12.79 13.04
C LYS A 129 34.27 -11.92 13.60
N GLY A 130 34.39 -11.78 14.93
CA GLY A 130 35.56 -11.14 15.56
C GLY A 130 35.67 -9.63 15.33
N VAL A 131 34.61 -8.97 14.87
CA VAL A 131 34.58 -7.52 14.58
C VAL A 131 34.60 -6.68 15.88
N PHE A 132 34.40 -7.32 17.04
CA PHE A 132 34.55 -6.69 18.35
C PHE A 132 35.99 -6.76 18.90
N ASN A 133 36.99 -6.52 18.05
CA ASN A 133 38.36 -6.23 18.48
C ASN A 133 38.62 -4.72 18.37
N GLY A 134 38.13 -3.96 19.35
CA GLY A 134 38.65 -2.62 19.63
C GLY A 134 38.33 -1.51 18.60
N GLY A 135 37.28 -1.65 17.79
CA GLY A 135 36.71 -0.52 17.04
C GLY A 135 37.43 -0.11 15.76
N LYS A 136 38.09 -1.04 15.06
CA LYS A 136 38.64 -0.78 13.72
C LYS A 136 37.95 -1.65 12.67
N THR A 137 37.04 -1.06 11.91
CA THR A 137 36.47 -1.64 10.69
C THR A 137 37.42 -1.38 9.52
N THR A 138 37.78 -2.43 8.78
CA THR A 138 38.57 -2.29 7.55
C THR A 138 37.67 -1.76 6.44
N ALA A 139 38.11 -0.68 5.78
CA ALA A 139 37.39 0.05 4.72
C ALA A 139 36.81 -0.83 3.59
N LEU A 140 37.35 -2.03 3.39
CA LEU A 140 36.91 -2.97 2.36
C LEU A 140 35.53 -3.61 2.62
N SER A 141 35.00 -3.53 3.84
CA SER A 141 33.67 -4.06 4.21
C SER A 141 32.51 -3.05 4.05
N ALA A 142 32.82 -1.78 3.77
CA ALA A 142 31.83 -0.69 3.69
C ALA A 142 31.11 -0.62 2.32
N ALA A 143 31.71 -1.15 1.25
CA ALA A 143 31.17 -1.02 -0.11
C ALA A 143 29.99 -1.96 -0.42
N ALA A 144 29.75 -2.99 0.39
CA ALA A 144 28.74 -4.00 0.08
C ALA A 144 27.33 -3.63 0.56
N HIS A 145 27.17 -2.71 1.53
CA HIS A 145 25.89 -2.47 2.20
C HIS A 145 25.58 -0.97 2.39
N PRO A 146 24.49 -0.45 1.78
CA PRO A 146 24.14 0.98 1.83
C PRO A 146 23.79 1.51 3.22
N LEU A 147 23.61 0.64 4.22
CA LEU A 147 23.40 1.02 5.62
C LEU A 147 24.71 1.30 6.38
N ASN A 148 25.86 0.80 5.92
CA ASN A 148 27.16 1.06 6.56
C ASN A 148 27.62 2.51 6.35
N GLY A 149 27.16 3.18 5.29
CA GLY A 149 27.47 4.59 5.03
C GLY A 149 26.88 5.54 6.08
N LEU A 150 25.76 5.19 6.73
CA LEU A 150 25.14 6.03 7.76
C LEU A 150 25.87 5.95 9.10
N TYR A 151 26.58 4.86 9.38
CA TYR A 151 27.29 4.64 10.64
C TYR A 151 28.61 5.41 10.70
N ASP A 152 29.32 5.51 9.57
CA ASP A 152 30.57 6.29 9.45
C ASP A 152 30.33 7.81 9.49
N LEU A 153 29.15 8.29 9.07
CA LEU A 153 28.82 9.72 9.09
C LEU A 153 28.63 10.28 10.52
N PHE A 154 28.42 9.43 11.52
CA PHE A 154 28.19 9.84 12.91
C PHE A 154 29.31 9.41 13.89
N GLY A 155 30.56 9.42 13.43
CA GLY A 155 31.75 9.49 14.29
C GLY A 155 32.07 8.21 15.09
N SER A 156 33.36 7.90 15.13
CA SER A 156 34.00 6.71 15.71
C SER A 156 33.97 6.63 17.26
N GLY A 157 32.92 7.14 17.89
CA GLY A 157 32.76 7.14 19.35
C GLY A 157 31.75 6.11 19.84
N PRO A 158 32.10 5.18 20.76
CA PRO A 158 31.14 4.26 21.39
C PRO A 158 29.92 4.94 22.02
N LYS A 159 30.03 6.22 22.41
CA LYS A 159 28.92 7.05 22.92
C LYS A 159 27.93 7.47 21.82
N ASN A 160 28.42 7.80 20.62
CA ASN A 160 27.57 8.20 19.49
C ASN A 160 26.81 7.00 18.94
N ALA A 161 27.48 5.85 18.82
CA ALA A 161 26.85 4.58 18.48
C ALA A 161 25.70 4.21 19.42
N ARG A 162 25.89 4.35 20.75
CA ARG A 162 24.83 4.10 21.74
C ARG A 162 23.65 5.07 21.60
N ARG A 163 23.92 6.35 21.34
CA ARG A 163 22.87 7.35 21.09
C ARG A 163 22.10 7.04 19.82
N PHE A 164 22.79 6.71 18.73
CA PHE A 164 22.17 6.31 17.47
C PHE A 164 21.30 5.07 17.67
N ALA A 165 21.82 4.00 18.27
CA ALA A 165 21.06 2.79 18.54
C ALA A 165 19.80 3.06 19.39
N ALA A 166 19.90 3.95 20.39
CA ALA A 166 18.75 4.35 21.20
C ALA A 166 17.72 5.17 20.40
N MET A 167 18.17 6.09 19.52
CA MET A 167 17.30 6.87 18.64
C MET A 167 16.60 5.97 17.61
N SER A 168 17.35 5.11 16.92
CA SER A 168 16.81 4.15 15.95
C SER A 168 15.81 3.19 16.60
N LYS A 169 16.09 2.72 17.83
CA LYS A 169 15.13 1.90 18.57
C LYS A 169 13.84 2.65 18.86
N ARG A 170 13.92 3.90 19.32
CA ARG A 170 12.74 4.75 19.55
C ARG A 170 11.94 4.99 18.28
N GLU A 171 12.59 5.22 17.15
CA GLU A 171 11.91 5.39 15.86
C GLU A 171 11.21 4.11 15.40
N VAL A 172 11.85 2.95 15.57
CA VAL A 172 11.24 1.65 15.23
C VAL A 172 10.05 1.37 16.13
N ASP A 173 10.18 1.62 17.44
CA ASP A 173 9.12 1.40 18.42
C ASP A 173 7.94 2.37 18.15
N ALA A 174 8.20 3.65 17.88
CA ALA A 174 7.18 4.63 17.49
C ALA A 174 6.48 4.26 16.17
N ALA A 175 7.23 3.78 15.17
CA ALA A 175 6.65 3.33 13.91
C ALA A 175 5.76 2.10 14.09
N ALA A 176 6.08 1.21 15.03
CA ALA A 176 5.23 0.06 15.35
C ALA A 176 3.91 0.51 16.01
N ASP A 177 3.97 1.46 16.93
CA ASP A 177 2.79 2.04 17.58
C ASP A 177 1.88 2.74 16.57
N HIS A 178 2.44 3.59 15.72
CA HIS A 178 1.70 4.30 14.67
C HIS A 178 1.02 3.35 13.68
N ARG A 179 1.55 2.14 13.48
CA ARG A 179 0.87 1.12 12.65
C ARG A 179 -0.35 0.54 13.36
N LYS A 180 -0.26 0.29 14.66
CA LYS A 180 -1.36 -0.27 15.47
C LYS A 180 -2.46 0.75 15.74
N TYR A 181 -2.08 1.99 16.06
CA TYR A 181 -2.98 3.07 16.41
C TYR A 181 -2.69 4.33 15.59
N ASN A 182 -3.61 4.67 14.69
CA ASN A 182 -3.54 5.88 13.86
C ASN A 182 -4.94 6.32 13.45
N LYS A 183 -5.02 7.48 12.76
CA LYS A 183 -6.29 8.07 12.34
C LYS A 183 -7.12 7.17 11.45
N GLU A 184 -6.51 6.41 10.55
CA GLU A 184 -7.25 5.53 9.64
C GLU A 184 -7.84 4.32 10.38
N VAL A 185 -7.15 3.80 11.39
CA VAL A 185 -7.69 2.76 12.29
C VAL A 185 -8.87 3.32 13.07
N VAL A 186 -8.74 4.51 13.67
CA VAL A 186 -9.83 5.17 14.40
C VAL A 186 -11.04 5.43 13.52
N LYS A 187 -10.85 5.98 12.32
CA LYS A 187 -11.93 6.25 11.34
C LYS A 187 -12.66 4.97 10.95
N ARG A 188 -11.92 3.90 10.66
CA ARG A 188 -12.52 2.60 10.30
C ARG A 188 -13.37 2.02 11.44
N ILE A 189 -13.00 2.25 12.69
CA ILE A 189 -13.72 1.70 13.86
C ILE A 189 -14.92 2.59 14.26
N THR A 190 -14.77 3.91 14.18
CA THR A 190 -15.71 4.87 14.77
C THR A 190 -16.58 5.61 13.76
N GLY A 191 -16.16 5.68 12.49
CA GLY A 191 -16.82 6.47 11.44
C GLY A 191 -16.62 7.98 11.57
N LEU A 192 -15.67 8.44 12.40
CA LEU A 192 -15.34 9.87 12.51
C LEU A 192 -14.84 10.45 11.19
N ASP A 193 -15.10 11.75 10.96
CA ASP A 193 -14.48 12.50 9.87
C ASP A 193 -12.97 12.69 10.08
N ASP A 194 -12.25 13.14 9.04
CA ASP A 194 -10.79 13.22 9.08
C ASP A 194 -10.26 14.16 10.18
N ALA A 195 -10.86 15.34 10.33
CA ALA A 195 -10.42 16.35 11.30
C ALA A 195 -10.70 15.90 12.75
N THR A 196 -11.88 15.32 12.98
CA THR A 196 -12.27 14.80 14.29
C THR A 196 -11.44 13.58 14.66
N ALA A 197 -11.12 12.69 13.71
CA ALA A 197 -10.27 11.53 13.96
C ALA A 197 -8.82 11.92 14.24
N GLU A 198 -8.28 12.93 13.56
CA GLU A 198 -6.94 13.45 13.82
C GLU A 198 -6.83 14.02 15.24
N ARG A 199 -7.83 14.79 15.68
CA ARG A 199 -7.92 15.27 17.07
C ARG A 199 -8.15 14.13 18.07
N PHE A 200 -8.91 13.11 17.70
CA PHE A 200 -9.16 11.96 18.57
C PHE A 200 -7.87 11.20 18.87
N VAL A 201 -7.02 10.98 17.87
CA VAL A 201 -5.74 10.30 18.03
C VAL A 201 -4.80 11.05 18.96
N SER A 202 -4.79 12.39 18.93
CA SER A 202 -3.92 13.20 19.79
C SER A 202 -4.42 13.31 21.24
N VAL A 203 -5.74 13.20 21.46
CA VAL A 203 -6.36 13.28 22.79
C VAL A 203 -6.36 11.92 23.50
N TYR A 204 -6.78 10.86 22.79
CA TYR A 204 -6.92 9.52 23.34
C TYR A 204 -5.72 8.66 22.99
N VAL A 205 -4.53 9.05 23.46
CA VAL A 205 -3.28 8.33 23.19
C VAL A 205 -3.17 7.11 24.12
N PRO A 206 -3.07 5.89 23.60
CA PRO A 206 -2.75 4.72 24.40
C PRO A 206 -1.37 4.82 25.02
N ASN A 207 -1.19 4.20 26.18
CA ASN A 207 0.14 4.02 26.75
C ASN A 207 0.99 3.11 25.84
N HIS A 208 2.26 3.49 25.61
CA HIS A 208 3.21 2.78 24.75
C HIS A 208 3.33 1.29 25.13
N ASP A 209 3.54 1.02 26.42
CA ASP A 209 3.78 -0.34 26.91
C ASP A 209 2.56 -1.26 26.74
N ASP A 210 1.36 -0.70 26.80
CA ASP A 210 0.12 -1.44 26.59
C ASP A 210 -0.10 -1.69 25.09
N LEU A 211 0.12 -0.67 24.26
CA LEU A 211 -0.01 -0.77 22.81
C LEU A 211 0.95 -1.81 22.19
N GLN A 212 2.16 -1.95 22.74
CA GLN A 212 3.08 -3.00 22.32
C GLN A 212 2.53 -4.41 22.57
N LYS A 213 1.83 -4.62 23.70
CA LYS A 213 1.29 -5.92 24.13
C LYS A 213 -0.07 -6.26 23.53
N TRP A 214 -0.84 -5.24 23.14
CA TRP A 214 -2.19 -5.40 22.62
C TRP A 214 -2.25 -6.13 21.29
N SER A 215 -3.24 -7.02 21.18
CA SER A 215 -3.73 -7.57 19.93
C SER A 215 -4.62 -6.56 19.19
N ASP A 216 -4.95 -6.85 17.93
CA ASP A 216 -5.85 -6.01 17.15
C ASP A 216 -7.23 -5.84 17.83
N TYR A 217 -7.72 -6.87 18.52
CA TYR A 217 -8.97 -6.81 19.28
C TYR A 217 -8.89 -5.85 20.48
N ASP A 218 -7.76 -5.83 21.18
CA ASP A 218 -7.56 -4.95 22.33
C ASP A 218 -7.50 -3.48 21.88
N VAL A 219 -6.85 -3.22 20.74
CA VAL A 219 -6.87 -1.89 20.10
C VAL A 219 -8.29 -1.48 19.74
N ILE A 220 -9.09 -2.37 19.13
CA ILE A 220 -10.49 -2.09 18.79
C ILE A 220 -11.31 -1.80 20.06
N ALA A 221 -11.13 -2.59 21.11
CA ALA A 221 -11.83 -2.41 22.38
C ALA A 221 -11.48 -1.08 23.05
N TYR A 222 -10.20 -0.70 23.05
CA TYR A 222 -9.74 0.60 23.53
C TYR A 222 -10.38 1.74 22.73
N VAL A 223 -10.31 1.69 21.40
CA VAL A 223 -10.88 2.74 20.52
C VAL A 223 -12.37 2.90 20.78
N LYS A 224 -13.14 1.81 20.89
CA LYS A 224 -14.58 1.87 21.19
C LYS A 224 -14.85 2.53 22.53
N ARG A 225 -14.15 2.13 23.60
CA ARG A 225 -14.30 2.73 24.93
C ARG A 225 -13.96 4.22 24.94
N SER A 226 -12.86 4.60 24.28
CA SER A 226 -12.47 6.01 24.14
C SER A 226 -13.47 6.81 23.30
N TYR A 227 -14.07 6.19 22.29
CA TYR A 227 -15.10 6.80 21.47
C TYR A 227 -16.42 7.00 22.24
N ASP A 228 -16.80 6.07 23.11
CA ASP A 228 -17.95 6.24 24.00
C ASP A 228 -17.71 7.39 24.98
N ASN A 229 -16.50 7.51 25.55
CA ASN A 229 -16.13 8.66 26.38
C ASN A 229 -16.20 9.97 25.60
N TYR A 230 -15.70 10.00 24.36
CA TYR A 230 -15.80 11.16 23.48
C TYR A 230 -17.25 11.56 23.21
N LYS A 231 -18.15 10.59 22.95
CA LYS A 231 -19.58 10.89 22.76
C LYS A 231 -20.24 11.46 24.00
N GLN A 232 -19.81 11.03 25.18
CA GLN A 232 -20.39 11.46 26.45
C GLN A 232 -19.89 12.83 26.90
N PHE A 233 -18.60 13.11 26.72
CA PHE A 233 -17.95 14.29 27.32
C PHE A 233 -17.38 15.28 26.29
N GLY A 234 -17.36 14.92 25.01
CA GLY A 234 -16.66 15.67 23.97
C GLY A 234 -15.15 15.60 24.12
N PHE A 235 -14.44 16.46 23.39
CA PHE A 235 -13.01 16.64 23.62
C PHE A 235 -12.78 17.42 24.93
N PRO A 236 -11.73 17.08 25.70
CA PRO A 236 -11.35 17.89 26.84
C PRO A 236 -11.04 19.32 26.39
N PRO A 237 -11.36 20.33 27.23
CA PRO A 237 -11.02 21.71 26.93
C PRO A 237 -9.51 21.83 26.69
N GLU A 238 -9.14 22.59 25.66
CA GLU A 238 -7.75 22.82 25.30
C GLU A 238 -7.02 23.39 26.52
N LEU A 239 -5.97 22.70 26.99
CA LEU A 239 -5.18 23.19 28.11
C LEU A 239 -4.58 24.53 27.68
N GLN A 240 -5.01 25.62 28.32
CA GLN A 240 -4.37 26.91 28.12
C GLN A 240 -2.89 26.74 28.50
N PRO A 241 -1.95 27.17 27.66
CA PRO A 241 -0.55 27.11 28.01
C PRO A 241 -0.38 27.81 29.37
N LEU A 242 0.34 27.17 30.29
CA LEU A 242 0.69 27.76 31.57
C LEU A 242 1.31 29.13 31.27
N VAL A 243 0.61 30.21 31.60
CA VAL A 243 1.18 31.56 31.61
C VAL A 243 2.30 31.50 32.64
N THR A 244 3.51 31.24 32.17
CA THR A 244 4.69 31.30 33.01
C THR A 244 4.90 32.79 33.24
N PRO A 245 4.83 33.31 34.48
CA PRO A 245 5.17 34.70 34.72
C PRO A 245 6.58 34.92 34.18
N GLY A 246 6.71 35.83 33.20
CA GLY A 246 7.98 36.14 32.58
C GLY A 246 9.02 36.52 33.63
N ARG A 247 10.27 36.13 33.40
CA ARG A 247 11.44 36.42 34.25
C ARG A 247 11.81 37.92 34.33
N ASP A 248 10.88 38.83 34.08
CA ASP A 248 11.12 40.28 34.01
C ASP A 248 10.69 41.04 35.28
N THR A 249 10.12 40.39 36.30
CA THR A 249 9.68 41.07 37.54
C THR A 249 10.65 40.95 38.71
N LEU A 250 11.92 40.56 38.52
CA LEU A 250 12.92 40.48 39.61
C LEU A 250 14.07 41.51 39.53
N GLN A 251 13.92 42.59 38.77
CA GLN A 251 14.93 43.66 38.67
C GLN A 251 14.42 45.07 39.02
N GLN A 252 13.26 45.21 39.65
CA GLN A 252 12.86 46.49 40.25
C GLN A 252 12.26 46.28 41.62
N GLY A 253 13.07 46.57 42.65
CA GLY A 253 12.57 46.64 44.02
C GLY A 253 13.59 46.21 45.07
N LYS A 254 14.65 46.99 45.29
CA LYS A 254 15.24 47.11 46.62
C LYS A 254 15.77 48.55 46.79
N PRO A 255 15.45 49.22 47.93
CA PRO A 255 15.58 50.67 48.11
C PRO A 255 17.00 51.20 48.02
#